data_AF-A0A315QQ29-F1
#
_entry.id   AF-A0A315QQ29-F1
#
_cell.length_a   1.000
_cell.length_b   1.000
_cell.length_c   1.000
_cell.angle_alpha   90.00
_cell.angle_beta   90.00
_cell.angle_gamma   90.00
#
_symmetry.space_group_name_H-M   'P 1'
#
loop_
_entity.id
_entity.type
_entity.pdbx_description
1 polymer ?
#
loop_
_entity_poly.entity_id
_entity_poly.type
_entity_poly.pdbx_seq_one_letter_code
_entity_poly.pdbx_strand_id
1 'polypeptide(L)' 'MSENISLTSSIVMEYLYCPRFIYYMLYLKISQHEGRRYKVQRGKSSHQRKLKVNKSYLRKKIGVKEKILDEKLYSRT' A
#
# COMPACT_ATOMS: atom_id res chain seq x y z
N MET A 1 -0.37 -15.26 23.34
CA MET A 1 -0.70 -15.18 21.91
C MET A 1 0.02 -13.97 21.34
N SER A 2 1.11 -14.15 20.59
CA SER A 2 1.72 -13.04 19.85
C SER A 2 0.83 -12.75 18.64
N GLU A 3 0.00 -11.71 18.73
CA GLU A 3 -0.72 -11.22 17.55
C GLU A 3 0.30 -10.72 16.53
N ASN A 4 0.27 -11.28 15.31
CA ASN A 4 1.09 -10.79 14.21
C ASN A 4 0.52 -9.46 13.72
N ILE A 5 1.08 -8.36 14.21
CA ILE A 5 0.67 -7.00 13.82
C ILE A 5 1.25 -6.70 12.44
N SER A 6 0.38 -6.53 11.44
CA SER A 6 0.78 -6.07 10.11
C SER A 6 0.77 -4.54 10.06
N LEU A 7 1.95 -3.93 10.15
CA LEU A 7 2.11 -2.49 10.01
C LEU A 7 2.49 -2.13 8.57
N THR A 8 1.69 -1.26 7.96
CA THR A 8 2.06 -0.65 6.68
C THR A 8 2.84 0.63 6.93
N SER A 9 3.70 0.99 5.97
CA SER A 9 4.47 2.23 6.03
C SER A 9 3.57 3.47 6.14
N SER A 10 2.37 3.47 5.55
CA SER A 10 1.39 4.55 5.74
C SER A 10 0.98 4.73 7.20
N ILE A 11 0.75 3.64 7.95
CA ILE A 11 0.41 3.69 9.38
C ILE A 11 1.58 4.29 10.17
N VAL A 12 2.82 3.90 9.86
CA VAL A 12 4.00 4.46 10.52
C VAL A 12 4.12 5.96 10.25
N MET A 13 3.93 6.39 9.00
CA MET A 13 3.97 7.82 8.64
C MET A 13 2.86 8.63 9.31
N GLU A 14 1.64 8.10 9.34
CA GLU A 14 0.51 8.72 10.02
C GLU A 14 0.74 8.82 11.53
N TYR A 15 1.34 7.80 12.15
CA TYR A 15 1.73 7.81 13.56
C TYR A 15 2.76 8.91 13.84
N LEU A 16 3.80 9.02 13.01
CA LEU A 16 4.84 10.03 13.14
C LEU A 16 4.28 11.46 13.00
N TYR A 17 3.24 11.65 12.19
CA TYR A 17 2.56 12.93 12.07
C TYR A 17 1.63 13.22 13.26
N CYS A 18 0.83 12.24 13.68
CA CYS A 18 -0.07 12.35 14.83
C CYS A 18 -0.48 10.97 15.39
N PRO A 19 0.01 10.57 16.58
CA PRO A 19 -0.33 9.30 17.20
C PRO A 19 -1.83 9.12 17.48
N ARG A 20 -2.51 10.21 17.85
CA ARG A 20 -3.96 10.21 18.13
C ARG A 20 -4.79 9.84 16.90
N PHE A 21 -4.31 10.20 15.71
CA PHE A 21 -4.97 9.85 14.45
C PHE A 21 -5.00 8.33 14.22
N ILE A 22 -3.90 7.64 14.51
CA ILE A 22 -3.81 6.18 14.42
C ILE A 22 -4.77 5.49 15.39
N TYR A 23 -4.94 6.02 16.60
CA TYR A 23 -5.91 5.48 17.56
C TYR A 23 -7.35 5.54 17.00
N TYR A 24 -7.74 6.68 16.42
CA TYR A 24 -9.05 6.83 15.80
C TYR A 24 -9.28 5.89 14.62
N MET A 25 -8.25 5.68 13.80
CA MET A 25 -8.36 4.81 12.64
C MET A 25 -8.34 3.31 13.01
N LEU A 26 -7.37 2.87 13.81
CA LEU A 26 -7.12 1.44 14.06
C LEU A 26 -7.99 0.88 15.19
N TYR A 27 -8.25 1.65 16.25
CA TYR A 27 -9.03 1.18 17.41
C TYR A 27 -10.49 1.61 17.34
N LEU A 28 -10.76 2.91 17.14
CA LEU A 28 -12.15 3.40 17.05
C LEU A 28 -12.80 3.15 15.68
N LYS A 29 -12.04 2.65 14.68
CA LYS A 29 -12.52 2.34 13.32
C LYS A 29 -13.21 3.52 12.62
N ILE A 30 -12.82 4.75 12.94
CA ILE A 30 -13.36 5.95 12.31
C ILE A 30 -12.82 6.04 10.88
N SER A 31 -13.74 6.18 9.91
CA SER A 31 -13.38 6.23 8.49
C SER A 31 -12.66 7.53 8.14
N GLN A 32 -11.58 7.44 7.36
CA GLN A 32 -10.93 8.60 6.74
C GLN A 32 -11.75 9.21 5.58
N HIS A 33 -12.82 8.53 5.14
CA HIS A 33 -13.63 8.91 3.98
C HIS A 33 -12.81 9.20 2.70
N GLU A 34 -11.76 8.41 2.45
CA GLU A 34 -10.91 8.52 1.26
C GLU A 34 -11.67 8.49 -0.08
N GLY A 35 -12.87 7.90 -0.10
CA GLY A 35 -13.81 7.93 -1.21
C GLY A 35 -14.10 9.34 -1.72
N ARG A 36 -14.15 10.33 -0.83
CA ARG A 36 -14.46 11.73 -1.15
C ARG A 36 -13.25 12.50 -1.67
N ARG A 37 -12.03 11.95 -1.57
CA ARG A 37 -10.78 12.64 -1.95
C ARG A 37 -10.42 12.31 -3.40
N TYR A 38 -10.64 13.27 -4.31
CA TYR A 38 -10.34 13.11 -5.74
C TYR A 38 -8.92 12.58 -6.02
N LYS A 39 -7.89 13.15 -5.38
CA LYS A 39 -6.49 12.75 -5.58
C LYS A 39 -6.24 11.29 -5.18
N VAL A 40 -6.86 10.83 -4.10
CA VAL A 40 -6.75 9.43 -3.63
C VAL A 40 -7.40 8.49 -4.64
N GLN A 41 -8.61 8.79 -5.08
CA GLN A 41 -9.32 7.98 -6.08
C GLN A 41 -8.56 7.90 -7.41
N ARG A 42 -8.03 9.04 -7.87
CA ARG A 42 -7.19 9.09 -9.08
C ARG A 42 -5.90 8.28 -8.93
N GLY A 43 -5.27 8.31 -7.76
CA GLY A 43 -4.10 7.47 -7.45
C GLY A 43 -4.43 5.97 -7.52
N LYS A 44 -5.57 5.57 -6.91
CA LYS A 44 -6.06 4.19 -6.92
C LYS A 44 -6.38 3.68 -8.32
N SER A 45 -7.09 4.46 -9.14
CA SER A 45 -7.42 4.07 -10.51
C SER A 45 -6.17 3.93 -11.39
N SER A 46 -5.18 4.81 -11.22
CA SER A 46 -3.89 4.72 -11.90
C SER A 46 -3.13 3.43 -11.54
N HIS A 47 -3.08 3.08 -10.25
CA HIS A 47 -2.49 1.81 -9.80
C HIS A 47 -3.22 0.62 -10.42
N GLN A 48 -4.55 0.57 -10.32
CA GLN A 48 -5.35 -0.51 -10.91
C GLN A 48 -5.13 -0.67 -12.41
N ARG A 49 -4.99 0.44 -13.15
CA ARG A 49 -4.67 0.41 -14.58
C ARG A 49 -3.28 -0.17 -14.82
N LYS A 50 -2.27 0.26 -14.06
CA LYS A 50 -0.90 -0.26 -14.16
C LYS A 50 -0.81 -1.75 -13.86
N LEU A 51 -1.63 -2.26 -12.95
CA LEU A 51 -1.71 -3.69 -12.69
C LEU A 51 -2.13 -4.48 -13.93
N LYS A 52 -3.04 -3.94 -14.74
CA LYS A 52 -3.54 -4.62 -15.96
C LYS A 52 -2.59 -4.47 -17.15
N VAL A 53 -1.95 -3.32 -17.28
CA VAL A 53 -1.12 -2.98 -18.44
C VAL A 53 0.26 -3.65 -18.35
N ASN A 54 0.66 -4.33 -19.42
CA ASN A 54 2.03 -4.85 -19.60
C ASN A 54 2.52 -5.73 -18.43
N LYS A 55 1.66 -6.61 -17.92
CA LYS A 55 2.03 -7.60 -16.89
C LYS A 55 3.22 -8.46 -17.34
N SER A 56 3.15 -8.98 -18.57
CA SER A 56 4.17 -9.87 -19.17
C SER A 56 5.35 -9.14 -19.82
N TYR A 57 5.39 -7.81 -19.77
CA TYR A 57 6.48 -7.07 -20.39
C TYR A 57 7.78 -7.22 -19.59
N LEU A 58 8.79 -7.83 -20.23
CA LEU A 58 10.16 -7.91 -19.75
C LEU A 58 11.05 -6.95 -20.55
N ARG A 59 11.84 -6.14 -19.85
CA ARG A 59 12.62 -5.07 -20.47
C ARG A 59 13.87 -5.67 -21.15
N LYS A 60 13.83 -5.80 -22.48
CA LYS A 60 14.89 -6.46 -23.27
C LYS A 60 16.29 -5.85 -23.13
N LYS A 61 16.39 -4.51 -23.07
CA LYS A 61 17.67 -3.78 -23.05
C LYS A 61 18.58 -4.15 -21.86
N ILE A 62 18.00 -4.58 -20.74
CA ILE A 62 18.74 -4.94 -19.52
C ILE A 62 18.66 -6.44 -19.20
N GLY A 63 18.16 -7.27 -20.12
CA GLY A 63 18.12 -8.72 -19.96
C GLY A 63 17.24 -9.24 -18.82
N VAL A 64 16.12 -8.56 -18.51
CA VAL A 64 15.20 -8.99 -17.43
C VAL A 64 14.64 -10.39 -17.74
N LYS A 65 14.83 -11.34 -16.81
CA LYS A 65 14.31 -12.71 -16.92
C LYS A 65 12.90 -12.85 -16.34
N GLU A 66 12.64 -12.19 -15.22
CA GLU A 66 11.36 -12.28 -14.52
C GLU A 66 10.94 -10.91 -13.96
N LYS A 67 9.63 -10.75 -13.79
CA LYS A 67 9.04 -9.53 -13.24
C LYS A 67 8.12 -9.91 -12.10
N ILE A 68 8.52 -9.52 -10.90
CA ILE A 68 7.79 -9.73 -9.67
C ILE A 68 6.88 -8.52 -9.44
N LEU A 69 5.58 -8.76 -9.25
CA LEU A 69 4.55 -7.73 -9.10
C LEU A 69 3.73 -8.00 -7.84
N ASP A 70 3.38 -6.93 -7.12
CA ASP A 70 2.50 -6.96 -5.94
C ASP A 70 2.92 -7.89 -4.79
N GLU A 71 4.22 -8.19 -4.68
CA GLU A 71 4.73 -8.96 -3.55
C GLU A 71 4.63 -8.20 -2.24
N LYS A 72 4.13 -8.90 -1.21
CA LYS A 72 4.08 -8.37 0.14
C LYS A 72 5.40 -8.72 0.84
N LEU A 73 6.13 -7.69 1.22
CA LEU A 73 7.37 -7.84 1.96
C LEU A 73 7.06 -7.96 3.44
N TYR A 74 7.67 -8.97 4.08
CA TYR A 74 7.58 -9.19 5.52
C TYR A 74 8.99 -9.27 6.08
N SER A 75 9.20 -8.71 7.28
CA SER A 75 10.43 -8.97 8.03
C SER A 75 10.40 -10.44 8.47
N ARG A 76 11.48 -11.17 8.24
CA ARG A 76 11.67 -12.47 8.91
C ARG A 76 12.06 -12.17 10.35
N THR A 77 11.18 -12.51 11.29
CA THR A 77 11.50 -12.64 12.72
C THR A 77 12.10 -13.99 13.00
#